data_AF-A0A670Z4M4-F1
#
_entry.id   AF-A0A670Z4M4-F1
#
_cell.length_a   1.000
_cell.length_b   1.000
_cell.length_c   1.000
_cell.angle_alpha   90.00
_cell.angle_beta   90.00
_cell.angle_gamma   90.00
#
_symmetry.space_group_name_H-M   'P 1'
#
loop_
_entity.id
_entity.type
_entity.pdbx_description
1 polymer ?
#
loop_
_entity_poly.entity_id
_entity_poly.type
_entity_poly.pdbx_seq_one_letter_code
_entity_poly.pdbx_strand_id
1 'polypeptide(L)'
;MGWTRRPPRSLPTQKMDGLTMVGRVYILAHEEAITRWRRLMGPTKVYRARHTAPESIRGSLGLTDTRNSVHGSDSAASASKEIAFFFPDFSEEEWHQREEPQLRRETFGPSEVIRCHLKDGAG
;
A
#
# COMPACT_ATOMS: atom_id res chain seq x y z
N MET A 1 42.06 -1.50 -19.81
CA MET A 1 41.10 -0.63 -19.10
C MET A 1 39.87 -1.47 -18.77
N GLY A 2 39.78 -1.99 -17.55
CA GLY A 2 38.73 -2.91 -17.13
C GLY A 2 37.75 -2.22 -16.20
N TRP A 3 36.51 -2.04 -16.64
CA TRP A 3 35.40 -1.63 -15.79
C TRP A 3 34.60 -2.88 -15.44
N THR A 4 34.82 -3.41 -14.24
CA THR A 4 34.07 -4.54 -13.71
C THR A 4 32.62 -4.10 -13.47
N ARG A 5 31.68 -4.79 -14.12
CA ARG A 5 30.25 -4.70 -13.78
C ARG A 5 30.10 -5.24 -12.35
N ARG A 6 30.01 -4.34 -11.37
CA ARG A 6 29.54 -4.74 -10.03
C ARG A 6 28.08 -5.18 -10.19
N PRO A 7 27.69 -6.38 -9.69
CA PRO A 7 26.27 -6.72 -9.63
C PRO A 7 25.56 -5.68 -8.75
N PRO A 8 24.27 -5.37 -9.03
CA PRO A 8 23.52 -4.49 -8.15
C PRO A 8 23.58 -5.06 -6.73
N ARG A 9 24.06 -4.22 -5.82
CA ARG A 9 24.07 -4.49 -4.38
C ARG A 9 22.62 -4.80 -4.02
N SER A 10 22.34 -6.01 -3.56
CA SER A 10 21.02 -6.40 -3.06
C SER A 10 20.47 -5.28 -2.18
N LEU A 11 19.36 -4.66 -2.58
CA LEU A 11 18.71 -3.65 -1.76
C LEU A 11 18.34 -4.31 -0.43
N PRO A 12 18.63 -3.67 0.72
CA PRO A 12 18.34 -4.28 2.01
C PRO A 12 16.84 -4.58 2.09
N THR A 13 16.49 -5.81 2.46
CA THR A 13 15.11 -6.17 2.81
C THR A 13 14.65 -5.19 3.89
N GLN A 14 13.77 -4.27 3.53
CA GLN A 14 13.32 -3.22 4.44
C GLN A 14 12.45 -3.87 5.52
N LYS A 15 13.02 -3.98 6.73
CA LYS A 15 12.29 -4.44 7.92
C LYS A 15 11.59 -3.22 8.51
N MET A 16 10.26 -3.25 8.54
CA MET A 16 9.46 -2.35 9.36
C MET A 16 8.95 -3.16 10.56
N ASP A 17 9.20 -2.68 11.78
CA ASP A 17 8.80 -3.32 13.04
C ASP A 17 9.23 -4.78 13.22
N GLY A 18 10.40 -5.15 12.66
CA GLY A 18 10.99 -6.49 12.84
C GLY A 18 10.37 -7.60 12.01
N LEU A 19 9.35 -7.32 11.19
CA LEU A 19 8.74 -8.29 10.29
C LEU A 19 9.41 -8.22 8.91
N THR A 20 9.81 -9.37 8.38
CA THR A 20 10.21 -9.48 6.97
C THR A 20 8.95 -9.34 6.13
N MET A 21 8.79 -8.20 5.45
CA MET A 21 7.64 -7.94 4.58
C MET A 21 7.77 -8.77 3.30
N VAL A 22 7.21 -9.98 3.31
CA VAL A 22 7.04 -10.80 2.11
C VAL A 22 5.70 -10.41 1.47
N GLY A 23 5.69 -9.32 0.70
CA GLY A 23 4.48 -8.79 0.09
C GLY A 23 4.72 -7.63 -0.86
N ARG A 24 3.70 -7.28 -1.64
CA ARG A 24 3.71 -6.09 -2.51
C ARG A 24 3.27 -4.86 -1.71
N VAL A 25 3.91 -3.72 -1.98
CA VAL A 25 3.54 -2.43 -1.40
C VAL A 25 2.96 -1.54 -2.50
N TYR A 26 1.88 -0.84 -2.18
CA TYR A 26 1.16 0.03 -3.11
C TYR A 26 0.91 1.40 -2.48
N ILE A 27 1.09 2.48 -3.25
CA ILE A 27 0.61 3.82 -2.90
C ILE A 27 -0.79 4.00 -3.49
N LEU A 28 -1.79 4.23 -2.65
CA LEU A 28 -3.20 4.29 -3.04
C LEU A 28 -3.71 5.74 -3.04
N ALA A 29 -4.31 6.19 -4.15
CA ALA A 29 -4.82 7.55 -4.28
C ALA A 29 -6.34 7.61 -4.46
N HIS A 30 -7.02 8.39 -3.61
CA HIS A 30 -8.44 8.73 -3.68
C HIS A 30 -8.76 9.88 -2.69
N GLU A 31 -9.81 10.66 -2.94
CA GLU A 31 -10.43 11.52 -1.92
C GLU A 31 -10.93 10.65 -0.75
N GLU A 32 -10.38 10.81 0.46
CA GLU A 32 -10.59 9.87 1.58
C GLU A 32 -9.95 8.48 1.40
N ALA A 33 -8.79 8.38 0.73
CA ALA A 33 -8.08 7.11 0.49
C ALA A 33 -7.92 6.25 1.74
N ILE A 34 -7.48 6.84 2.85
CA ILE A 34 -7.24 6.12 4.12
C ILE A 34 -8.56 5.55 4.66
N THR A 35 -9.58 6.39 4.77
CA THR A 35 -10.90 5.99 5.29
C THR A 35 -11.51 4.88 4.42
N ARG A 36 -11.46 5.03 3.09
CA ARG A 36 -11.99 4.05 2.14
C ARG A 36 -11.23 2.74 2.19
N TRP A 37 -9.90 2.78 2.16
CA TRP A 37 -9.09 1.57 2.24
C TRP A 37 -9.32 0.83 3.55
N ARG A 38 -9.38 1.54 4.69
CA ARG A 38 -9.67 0.93 5.99
C ARG A 38 -11.06 0.29 6.06
N ARG A 39 -12.06 0.91 5.42
CA ARG A 39 -13.40 0.31 5.29
C ARG A 39 -13.36 -0.98 4.47
N LEU A 40 -12.63 -0.99 3.35
CA LEU A 40 -12.49 -2.16 2.49
C LEU A 40 -11.72 -3.31 3.17
N MET A 41 -10.68 -2.98 3.93
CA MET A 41 -9.94 -3.96 4.75
C MET A 41 -10.86 -4.59 5.81
N GLY A 42 -11.67 -3.78 6.48
CA GLY A 42 -12.49 -4.17 7.61
C GLY A 42 -11.72 -4.26 8.94
N PRO A 43 -12.38 -4.71 10.03
CA PRO A 43 -11.80 -4.73 11.37
C PRO A 43 -10.48 -5.50 11.46
N THR A 44 -9.52 -5.01 12.26
CA THR A 44 -8.20 -5.64 12.44
C THR A 44 -8.29 -7.09 12.95
N LYS A 45 -9.25 -7.34 13.85
CA LYS A 45 -9.50 -8.65 14.45
C LYS A 45 -10.29 -9.51 13.49
N VAL A 46 -9.71 -10.62 13.02
CA VAL A 46 -10.30 -11.46 11.96
C VAL A 46 -11.64 -12.02 12.40
N TYR A 47 -11.77 -12.46 13.65
CA TYR A 47 -13.05 -12.89 14.20
C TYR A 47 -14.12 -11.81 14.07
N ARG A 48 -13.81 -10.57 14.48
CA ARG A 48 -14.75 -9.44 14.36
C ARG A 48 -15.08 -9.15 12.90
N ALA A 49 -14.09 -9.15 12.00
CA ALA A 49 -14.29 -8.92 10.58
C ALA A 49 -15.27 -9.95 9.98
N ARG A 50 -15.07 -11.24 10.27
CA ARG A 50 -15.97 -12.32 9.79
C ARG A 50 -17.41 -12.15 10.26
N HIS A 51 -17.63 -11.57 11.43
CA HIS A 51 -18.98 -11.35 11.97
C HIS A 51 -19.63 -10.04 11.52
N THR A 52 -18.87 -8.95 11.45
CA THR A 52 -19.44 -7.61 11.21
C THR A 52 -19.30 -7.13 9.77
N ALA A 53 -18.35 -7.69 9.01
CA ALA A 53 -18.05 -7.32 7.62
C ALA A 53 -17.44 -8.52 6.86
N PRO A 54 -18.18 -9.64 6.71
CA PRO A 54 -17.66 -10.87 6.08
C PRO A 54 -17.15 -10.65 4.64
N GLU A 55 -17.70 -9.67 3.94
CA GLU A 55 -17.32 -9.25 2.59
C GLU A 55 -16.04 -8.40 2.53
N SER A 56 -15.53 -7.93 3.68
CA SER A 56 -14.26 -7.20 3.73
C SER A 56 -13.08 -8.12 3.40
N ILE A 57 -11.93 -7.55 3.04
CA ILE A 57 -10.72 -8.35 2.76
C ILE A 57 -10.34 -9.22 3.97
N ARG A 58 -10.40 -8.66 5.18
CA ARG A 58 -10.09 -9.41 6.43
C ARG A 58 -11.17 -10.42 6.79
N GLY A 59 -12.44 -10.14 6.49
CA GLY A 59 -13.54 -11.08 6.69
C GLY A 59 -13.42 -12.31 5.79
N SER A 60 -13.13 -12.08 4.51
CA SER A 60 -13.07 -13.11 3.46
C SER A 60 -11.74 -13.87 3.42
N LEU A 61 -10.60 -13.19 3.62
CA LEU A 61 -9.26 -13.76 3.43
C LEU A 61 -8.42 -13.84 4.72
N GLY A 62 -8.86 -13.24 5.82
CA GLY A 62 -8.09 -13.24 7.06
C GLY A 62 -8.02 -14.63 7.68
N LEU A 63 -6.81 -15.09 8.05
CA LEU A 63 -6.59 -16.39 8.68
C LEU A 63 -6.50 -16.27 10.20
N THR A 64 -5.70 -15.33 10.69
CA THR A 64 -5.51 -15.02 12.12
C THR A 64 -5.35 -13.52 12.33
N ASP A 65 -5.44 -13.04 13.57
CA ASP A 65 -5.24 -11.61 13.88
C ASP A 65 -3.88 -11.06 13.43
N THR A 66 -2.85 -11.90 13.36
CA THR A 66 -1.49 -11.56 12.88
C THR A 66 -1.27 -11.89 11.41
N ARG A 67 -2.18 -12.63 10.77
CA ARG A 67 -2.19 -12.98 9.34
C ARG A 67 -3.53 -12.58 8.74
N ASN A 68 -3.79 -11.27 8.73
CA ASN A 68 -5.04 -10.67 8.26
C ASN A 68 -4.92 -10.10 6.82
N SER A 69 -3.95 -10.59 6.06
CA SER A 69 -3.77 -10.39 4.61
C SER A 69 -3.33 -9.00 4.15
N VAL A 70 -3.76 -7.92 4.81
CA VAL A 70 -3.53 -6.54 4.35
C VAL A 70 -3.21 -5.56 5.47
N HIS A 71 -2.25 -4.67 5.18
CA HIS A 71 -1.89 -3.49 5.96
C HIS A 71 -2.42 -2.22 5.28
N GLY A 72 -2.56 -1.16 6.07
CA GLY A 72 -2.84 0.17 5.57
C GLY A 72 -2.71 1.19 6.68
N SER A 73 -2.16 2.35 6.33
CA SER A 73 -1.95 3.45 7.26
C SER A 73 -3.25 3.87 7.95
N ASP A 74 -3.14 4.42 9.15
CA ASP A 74 -4.26 4.87 9.96
C ASP A 74 -4.51 6.39 9.89
N SER A 75 -3.54 7.14 9.37
CA SER A 75 -3.55 8.60 9.31
C SER A 75 -2.67 9.10 8.18
N ALA A 76 -2.88 10.35 7.73
CA ALA A 76 -2.05 10.95 6.69
C ALA A 76 -0.57 11.04 7.12
N ALA A 77 -0.33 11.28 8.41
CA ALA A 77 1.02 11.34 8.97
C ALA A 77 1.74 9.98 8.95
N SER A 78 1.03 8.87 9.23
CA SER A 78 1.62 7.53 9.11
C SER A 78 1.81 7.14 7.65
N ALA A 79 0.85 7.48 6.77
CA ALA A 79 0.96 7.24 5.33
C ALA A 79 2.19 7.91 4.73
N SER A 80 2.42 9.20 5.01
CA SER A 80 3.60 9.93 4.48
C SER A 80 4.93 9.31 4.94
N LYS A 81 5.01 8.88 6.21
CA LYS A 81 6.20 8.17 6.74
C LYS A 81 6.41 6.81 6.08
N GLU A 82 5.34 6.03 5.91
CA GLU A 82 5.39 4.71 5.25
C GLU A 82 5.77 4.84 3.76
N ILE A 83 5.21 5.82 3.06
CA ILE A 83 5.54 6.12 1.66
C ILE A 83 7.01 6.49 1.53
N ALA A 84 7.51 7.44 2.32
CA ALA A 84 8.91 7.85 2.30
C ALA A 84 9.87 6.68 2.64
N PHE A 85 9.42 5.74 3.47
CA PHE A 85 10.19 4.54 3.79
C PHE A 85 10.25 3.56 2.62
N PHE A 86 9.12 3.17 2.03
CA PHE A 86 9.08 2.14 0.97
C PHE A 86 9.44 2.67 -0.43
N PHE A 87 9.15 3.94 -0.69
CA PHE A 87 9.32 4.63 -1.97
C PHE A 87 10.09 5.94 -1.77
N PRO A 88 11.40 5.88 -1.46
CA PRO A 88 12.20 7.08 -1.19
C PRO A 88 12.31 8.03 -2.39
N ASP A 89 12.10 7.51 -3.62
CA ASP A 89 12.13 8.28 -4.86
C ASP A 89 10.75 8.81 -5.26
N PHE A 90 9.69 8.56 -4.47
CA PHE A 90 8.35 9.06 -4.76
C PHE A 90 8.20 10.51 -4.31
N SER A 91 7.78 11.37 -5.24
CA SER A 91 7.46 12.78 -4.98
C SER A 91 5.95 13.00 -5.03
N GLU A 92 5.34 13.30 -3.87
CA GLU A 92 3.92 13.66 -3.78
C GLU A 92 3.61 14.90 -4.64
N GLU A 93 4.51 15.88 -4.68
CA GLU A 93 4.33 17.11 -5.45
C GLU A 93 4.30 16.84 -6.95
N GLU A 94 5.23 16.04 -7.47
CA GLU A 94 5.23 15.68 -8.89
C GLU A 94 4.00 14.86 -9.26
N TRP A 95 3.57 13.95 -8.38
CA TRP A 95 2.36 13.16 -8.58
C TRP A 95 1.11 14.05 -8.65
N HIS A 96 0.98 15.03 -7.75
CA HIS A 96 -0.12 16.00 -7.75
C HIS A 96 -0.16 16.87 -9.01
N GLN A 97 1.00 17.23 -9.56
CA GLN A 97 1.07 18.08 -10.74
C GLN A 97 0.82 17.31 -12.05
N ARG A 98 1.25 16.05 -12.13
CA ARG A 98 1.29 15.30 -13.39
C ARG A 98 0.21 14.24 -13.49
N GLU A 99 -0.05 13.49 -12.42
CA GLU A 99 -0.86 12.27 -12.45
C GLU A 99 -2.25 12.46 -11.83
N GLU A 100 -2.37 13.24 -10.75
CA GLU A 100 -3.65 13.52 -10.10
C GLU A 100 -4.69 14.17 -11.03
N PRO A 101 -4.33 15.13 -11.92
CA PRO A 101 -5.30 15.71 -12.84
C PRO A 101 -5.81 14.69 -13.86
N GLN A 102 -5.01 13.67 -14.19
CA GLN A 102 -5.40 12.58 -15.09
C GLN A 102 -6.35 11.61 -14.38
N LEU A 103 -6.08 11.32 -13.10
CA LEU A 103 -6.97 10.54 -12.22
C LEU A 103 -8.38 11.12 -12.19
N ARG A 104 -8.50 12.45 -12.08
CA ARG A 104 -9.81 13.14 -12.07
C ARG A 104 -10.51 13.16 -13.42
N ARG A 105 -9.75 13.18 -14.52
CA ARG A 105 -10.29 13.29 -15.89
C ARG A 105 -10.76 11.95 -16.44
N GLU A 106 -10.12 10.87 -16.05
CA GLU A 106 -10.51 9.51 -16.45
C GLU A 106 -11.66 9.04 -15.54
N THR A 107 -12.85 9.53 -15.85
CA THR A 107 -14.13 9.08 -15.28
C THR A 107 -14.45 7.66 -15.76
N PHE A 108 -13.75 6.66 -15.23
CA PHE A 108 -14.44 5.41 -14.97
C PHE A 108 -15.53 5.69 -13.93
N GLY A 109 -16.70 5.10 -14.11
CA GLY A 109 -17.94 5.40 -13.37
C GLY A 109 -17.77 5.52 -11.85
N PRO A 110 -18.76 6.08 -11.15
CA PRO A 110 -18.58 6.58 -9.80
C PRO A 110 -18.03 5.48 -8.88
N SER A 111 -16.83 5.72 -8.34
CA SER A 111 -16.35 5.29 -7.01
C SER A 111 -15.44 4.07 -6.79
N GLU A 112 -14.80 3.43 -7.78
CA GLU A 112 -14.13 2.13 -7.50
C GLU A 112 -12.62 1.98 -7.76
N VAL A 113 -11.92 2.91 -8.42
CA VAL A 113 -10.52 2.65 -8.80
C VAL A 113 -9.55 3.35 -7.87
N ILE A 114 -8.99 2.60 -6.92
CA ILE A 114 -7.79 3.01 -6.20
C ILE A 114 -6.60 2.80 -7.16
N ARG A 115 -5.98 3.87 -7.66
CA ARG A 115 -4.76 3.75 -8.46
C ARG A 115 -3.57 3.45 -7.57
N CYS A 116 -2.68 2.61 -8.07
CA CYS A 116 -1.54 2.11 -7.32
C CYS A 116 -0.20 2.38 -8.02
N HIS A 117 0.79 2.86 -7.26
CA HIS A 117 2.20 2.75 -7.65
C HIS A 117 2.76 1.47 -7.02
N LEU A 118 3.25 0.54 -7.83
CA LEU A 118 3.75 -0.77 -7.39
C LEU A 118 5.28 -0.77 -7.34
N LYS A 119 5.83 -1.26 -6.23
CA LYS A 119 7.19 -1.77 -6.17
C LYS A 119 7.13 -3.23 -5.76
N ASP A 120 7.72 -4.11 -6.57
CA ASP A 120 7.89 -5.50 -6.17
C ASP A 120 8.88 -5.55 -5.00
N GLY A 121 8.44 -6.14 -3.88
CA GLY A 121 9.32 -6.47 -2.78
C GLY A 121 10.32 -7.51 -3.26
N ALA A 122 11.62 -7.19 -3.21
CA ALA A 122 12.68 -8.10 -3.61
C ALA A 122 12.64 -9.37 -2.74
N GLY A 123 12.59 -10.54 -3.40
CA GLY A 123 12.76 -11.86 -2.78
C GLY A 123 14.21 -12.13 -2.35
#